data_AF-A0A6V8DUH2-F1
#
_entry.id   AF-A0A6V8DUH2-F1
#
_cell.length_a   1.000
_cell.length_b   1.000
_cell.length_c   1.000
_cell.angle_alpha   90.00
_cell.angle_beta   90.00
_cell.angle_gamma   90.00
#
_symmetry.space_group_name_H-M   'P 1'
#
loop_
_entity.id
_entity.type
_entity.pdbx_description
1 polymer ?
#
loop_
_entity_poly.entity_id
_entity_poly.type
_entity_poly.pdbx_seq_one_letter_code
_entity_poly.pdbx_strand_id
1 'polypeptide(L)'
;MPVGLPPLGGPLGRSRSRISASGLTTFLRCERQWFLGSKLGLSGPTTPSQILGIVIEDELCGLLMHRPDASINSLTDLTHWIAEKIPAAAQRAQEIGKVAWEESLWRTSDWVWEEIERSTMEEKLRSGLTLFMEEVNRCKIEGGGPYIEQYRRGECPFEIPSPAWGDEPRFPLPDKVRSFGMRTWAKDEPMVWNEPGDEVSWHEAWEIARPWIKDPRVHQPQRLYHPEGWAAGELDLVLRWDGNIRLVDIKSGDPTSRFAASLQHQLRFYAWLWHETHS
;
A
#
# COMPACT_ATOMS: atom_id res chain seq x y z
N MET A 1 -0.06 4.93 11.10
CA MET A 1 -0.14 5.50 9.75
C MET A 1 0.28 6.93 9.86
N PRO A 2 1.02 7.37 8.86
CA PRO A 2 1.49 8.73 8.76
C PRO A 2 0.55 9.63 7.94
N VAL A 3 -0.74 9.27 7.81
CA VAL A 3 -1.65 10.03 6.95
C VAL A 3 -1.96 11.35 7.63
N GLY A 4 -1.26 12.39 7.21
CA GLY A 4 -1.49 13.74 7.69
C GLY A 4 -2.84 14.26 7.20
N LEU A 5 -3.43 15.16 7.97
CA LEU A 5 -4.56 15.92 7.45
C LEU A 5 -4.09 16.74 6.25
N PRO A 6 -4.77 16.67 5.10
CA PRO A 6 -4.38 17.48 3.96
C PRO A 6 -4.48 18.97 4.33
N PRO A 7 -3.58 19.84 3.83
CA PRO A 7 -3.61 21.26 4.16
C PRO A 7 -4.94 21.90 3.73
N LEU A 8 -5.45 22.79 4.58
CA LEU A 8 -6.73 23.47 4.40
C LEU A 8 -6.64 24.52 3.28
N GLY A 9 -6.91 24.12 2.04
CA GLY A 9 -7.08 25.03 0.90
C GLY A 9 -5.85 25.91 0.57
N GLY A 10 -6.04 26.93 -0.27
CA GLY A 10 -4.96 27.85 -0.69
C GLY A 10 -4.02 27.32 -1.78
N PRO A 11 -2.95 28.06 -2.13
CA PRO A 11 -1.99 27.66 -3.16
C PRO A 11 -1.36 26.29 -2.89
N LEU A 12 -1.03 25.98 -1.63
CA LEU A 12 -0.51 24.69 -1.16
C LEU A 12 -1.60 23.60 -1.02
N GLY A 13 -2.87 23.99 -1.03
CA GLY A 13 -4.02 23.08 -1.17
C GLY A 13 -4.13 22.46 -2.57
N ARG A 14 -3.50 23.07 -3.60
CA ARG A 14 -3.45 22.53 -4.95
C ARG A 14 -2.26 21.59 -5.12
N SER A 15 -2.49 20.39 -5.66
CA SER A 15 -1.47 19.34 -5.77
C SER A 15 -0.21 19.75 -6.55
N ARG A 16 -0.32 20.67 -7.52
CA ARG A 16 0.78 21.05 -8.45
C ARG A 16 1.87 21.94 -7.85
N SER A 17 1.65 22.51 -6.65
CA SER A 17 2.68 23.28 -5.95
C SER A 17 3.46 22.45 -4.94
N ARG A 18 2.99 21.24 -4.59
CA ARG A 18 3.67 20.37 -3.63
C ARG A 18 4.78 19.61 -4.32
N ILE A 19 5.88 19.41 -3.59
CA ILE A 19 6.90 18.46 -4.03
C ILE A 19 6.52 17.05 -3.60
N SER A 20 6.92 16.07 -4.41
CA SER A 20 6.75 14.64 -4.15
C SER A 20 7.98 13.87 -4.60
N ALA A 21 8.13 12.64 -4.13
CA ALA A 21 9.19 11.74 -4.58
C ALA A 21 9.18 11.53 -6.11
N SER A 22 8.00 11.32 -6.69
CA SER A 22 7.82 11.19 -8.15
C SER A 22 8.17 12.48 -8.91
N GLY A 23 7.88 13.64 -8.32
CA GLY A 23 8.28 14.94 -8.85
C GLY A 23 9.79 15.11 -8.83
N LEU A 24 10.46 14.79 -7.72
CA LEU A 24 11.91 14.85 -7.57
C LEU A 24 12.61 13.93 -8.57
N THR A 25 12.20 12.66 -8.66
CA THR A 25 12.82 11.71 -9.59
C THR A 25 12.61 12.12 -11.05
N THR A 26 11.46 12.69 -11.39
CA THR A 26 11.23 13.24 -12.74
C THR A 26 12.13 14.44 -13.02
N PHE A 27 12.29 15.36 -12.07
CA PHE A 27 13.20 16.51 -12.20
C PHE A 27 14.65 16.06 -12.45
N LEU A 28 15.16 15.15 -11.61
CA LEU A 28 16.52 14.63 -11.73
C LEU A 28 16.77 13.88 -13.04
N ARG A 29 15.74 13.21 -13.60
CA ARG A 29 15.85 12.50 -14.89
C ARG A 29 15.73 13.45 -16.08
N CYS A 30 14.79 14.39 -16.04
CA CYS A 30 14.49 15.30 -17.14
C CYS A 30 13.74 16.54 -16.64
N GLU A 31 14.47 17.64 -16.43
CA GLU A 31 13.89 18.91 -15.98
C GLU A 31 12.80 19.45 -16.92
N ARG A 32 12.98 19.27 -18.24
CA ARG A 32 11.97 19.66 -19.24
C ARG A 32 10.68 18.88 -19.07
N GLN A 33 10.75 17.56 -18.90
CA GLN A 33 9.58 16.73 -18.64
C GLN A 33 8.90 17.14 -17.33
N TRP A 34 9.68 17.35 -16.28
CA TRP A 34 9.17 17.84 -15.01
C TRP A 34 8.45 19.18 -15.14
N PHE A 35 9.01 20.13 -15.88
CA PHE A 35 8.41 21.45 -16.09
C PHE A 35 7.09 21.34 -16.87
N LEU A 36 7.09 20.62 -18.00
CA LEU A 36 5.90 20.43 -18.82
C LEU A 36 4.77 19.74 -18.02
N GLY A 37 5.09 18.70 -17.25
CA GLY A 37 4.10 17.99 -16.44
C GLY A 37 3.65 18.77 -15.20
N SER A 38 4.59 19.21 -14.38
CA SER A 38 4.29 19.78 -13.05
C SER A 38 3.84 21.24 -13.12
N LYS A 39 4.36 22.02 -14.08
CA LYS A 39 4.04 23.46 -14.20
C LYS A 39 3.01 23.75 -15.28
N LEU A 40 3.11 23.10 -16.44
CA LEU A 40 2.14 23.32 -17.53
C LEU A 40 0.96 22.34 -17.53
N GLY A 41 1.07 21.21 -16.81
CA GLY A 41 0.01 20.21 -16.74
C GLY A 41 -0.13 19.34 -17.98
N LEU A 42 0.93 19.22 -18.78
CA LEU A 42 0.96 18.34 -19.95
C LEU A 42 1.34 16.92 -19.52
N SER A 43 0.48 15.94 -19.78
CA SER A 43 0.78 14.53 -19.57
C SER A 43 1.38 13.90 -20.83
N GLY A 44 1.89 12.67 -20.72
CA GLY A 44 2.15 11.80 -21.88
C GLY A 44 0.98 10.84 -22.12
N PRO A 45 1.07 9.96 -23.14
CA PRO A 45 0.10 8.89 -23.32
C PRO A 45 0.17 7.91 -22.15
N THR A 46 -0.98 7.38 -21.75
CA THR A 46 -1.08 6.31 -20.75
C THR A 46 -0.54 5.01 -21.35
N THR A 47 0.25 4.26 -20.60
CA THR A 47 0.74 2.93 -20.98
C THR A 47 0.06 1.83 -20.16
N PRO A 48 -0.09 0.61 -20.70
CA PRO A 48 -0.64 -0.52 -19.94
C PRO A 48 0.12 -0.79 -18.63
N SER A 49 1.45 -0.63 -18.62
CA SER A 49 2.27 -0.84 -17.42
C SER A 49 1.95 0.12 -16.27
N GLN A 50 1.54 1.37 -16.57
CA GLN A 50 1.14 2.33 -15.54
C GLN A 50 -0.14 1.88 -14.84
N ILE A 51 -1.13 1.43 -15.61
CA ILE A 51 -2.39 0.90 -15.08
C ILE A 51 -2.12 -0.40 -14.31
N LEU A 52 -1.31 -1.30 -14.88
CA LEU A 52 -0.93 -2.56 -14.26
C LEU A 52 -0.32 -2.36 -12.88
N GLY A 53 0.58 -1.40 -12.73
CA GLY A 53 1.18 -1.07 -11.43
C GLY A 53 0.12 -0.73 -10.37
N ILE A 54 -0.84 0.12 -10.72
CA ILE A 54 -1.91 0.57 -9.81
C ILE A 54 -2.80 -0.59 -9.40
N VAL A 55 -3.32 -1.36 -10.37
CA VAL A 55 -4.30 -2.43 -10.06
C VAL A 55 -3.67 -3.60 -9.30
N ILE A 56 -2.38 -3.90 -9.56
CA ILE A 56 -1.65 -4.95 -8.83
C ILE A 56 -1.33 -4.51 -7.40
N GLU A 57 -0.96 -3.24 -7.21
CA GLU A 57 -0.73 -2.68 -5.87
C GLU A 57 -1.99 -2.74 -5.01
N ASP A 58 -3.14 -2.31 -5.56
CA ASP A 58 -4.42 -2.33 -4.84
C ASP A 58 -4.85 -3.77 -4.48
N GLU A 59 -4.68 -4.73 -5.40
CA GLU A 59 -4.99 -6.15 -5.12
C GLU A 59 -4.00 -6.80 -4.15
N LEU A 60 -2.70 -6.45 -4.21
CA LEU A 60 -1.73 -6.89 -3.21
C LEU A 60 -2.09 -6.36 -1.83
N CYS A 61 -2.42 -5.08 -1.71
CA CYS A 61 -2.90 -4.49 -0.46
C CYS A 61 -4.14 -5.25 0.05
N GLY A 62 -5.11 -5.51 -0.83
CA GLY A 62 -6.30 -6.30 -0.50
C GLY A 62 -5.98 -7.72 0.00
N LEU A 63 -4.98 -8.40 -0.57
CA LEU A 63 -4.55 -9.72 -0.11
C LEU A 63 -3.93 -9.66 1.29
N LEU A 64 -3.08 -8.66 1.56
CA LEU A 64 -2.45 -8.45 2.87
C LEU A 64 -3.47 -8.15 3.98
N MET A 65 -4.63 -7.58 3.65
CA MET A 65 -5.69 -7.22 4.60
C MET A 65 -6.53 -8.40 5.10
N HIS A 66 -6.40 -9.59 4.50
CA HIS A 66 -7.13 -10.78 4.97
C HIS A 66 -6.61 -11.26 6.32
N ARG A 67 -7.46 -12.00 7.04
CA ARG A 67 -7.08 -12.67 8.29
C ARG A 67 -7.15 -14.19 8.13
N PRO A 68 -6.03 -14.90 8.38
CA PRO A 68 -6.05 -16.36 8.41
C PRO A 68 -6.85 -16.88 9.61
N ASP A 69 -7.40 -18.08 9.47
CA ASP A 69 -8.09 -18.78 10.54
C ASP A 69 -7.10 -19.35 11.57
N ALA A 70 -7.51 -19.44 12.83
CA ALA A 70 -6.67 -19.95 13.93
C ALA A 70 -6.26 -21.43 13.76
N SER A 71 -6.97 -22.19 12.93
CA SER A 71 -6.60 -23.58 12.59
C SER A 71 -5.33 -23.70 11.74
N ILE A 72 -4.87 -22.62 11.10
CA ILE A 72 -3.64 -22.62 10.31
C ILE A 72 -2.43 -22.69 11.25
N ASN A 73 -1.72 -23.81 11.21
CA ASN A 73 -0.66 -24.13 12.17
C ASN A 73 0.74 -24.24 11.55
N SER A 74 0.89 -23.95 10.25
CA SER A 74 2.19 -23.96 9.58
C SER A 74 2.34 -22.82 8.56
N LEU A 75 3.59 -22.42 8.29
CA LEU A 75 3.92 -21.45 7.23
C LEU A 75 3.42 -21.93 5.85
N THR A 76 3.52 -23.23 5.60
CA THR A 76 3.11 -23.87 4.35
C THR A 76 1.61 -23.74 4.14
N ASP A 77 0.82 -24.07 5.16
CA ASP A 77 -0.65 -23.98 5.10
C ASP A 77 -1.10 -22.52 4.96
N LEU A 78 -0.43 -21.60 5.65
CA LEU A 78 -0.70 -20.17 5.54
C LEU A 78 -0.41 -19.65 4.12
N THR A 79 0.71 -20.09 3.53
CA THR A 79 1.08 -19.75 2.16
C THR A 79 0.09 -20.32 1.15
N HIS A 80 -0.37 -21.56 1.35
CA HIS A 80 -1.38 -22.18 0.50
C HIS A 80 -2.72 -21.44 0.59
N TRP A 81 -3.19 -21.16 1.79
CA TRP A 81 -4.44 -20.44 2.05
C TRP A 81 -4.50 -19.06 1.36
N ILE A 82 -3.44 -18.26 1.44
CA ILE A 82 -3.44 -16.96 0.75
C ILE A 82 -3.32 -17.13 -0.76
N ALA A 83 -2.58 -18.14 -1.23
CA ALA A 83 -2.41 -18.41 -2.65
C ALA A 83 -3.73 -18.76 -3.36
N GLU A 84 -4.67 -19.40 -2.68
CA GLU A 84 -6.01 -19.68 -3.21
C GLU A 84 -6.79 -18.41 -3.59
N LYS A 85 -6.45 -17.26 -2.99
CA LYS A 85 -7.12 -15.97 -3.27
C LYS A 85 -6.51 -15.23 -4.47
N ILE A 86 -5.31 -15.60 -4.91
CA ILE A 86 -4.56 -14.93 -5.98
C ILE A 86 -5.33 -14.92 -7.32
N PRO A 87 -5.92 -16.03 -7.81
CA PRO A 87 -6.59 -16.02 -9.10
C PRO A 87 -7.76 -15.03 -9.17
N ALA A 88 -8.54 -14.95 -8.08
CA ALA A 88 -9.66 -14.01 -7.99
C ALA A 88 -9.17 -12.55 -7.91
N ALA A 89 -8.06 -12.30 -7.21
CA ALA A 89 -7.43 -10.97 -7.16
C ALA A 89 -6.87 -10.55 -8.53
N ALA A 90 -6.16 -11.44 -9.22
CA ALA A 90 -5.65 -11.20 -10.57
C ALA A 90 -6.77 -10.93 -11.58
N GLN A 91 -7.89 -11.67 -11.47
CA GLN A 91 -9.06 -11.44 -12.33
C GLN A 91 -9.66 -10.04 -12.13
N ARG A 92 -9.82 -9.59 -10.86
CA ARG A 92 -10.29 -8.23 -10.57
C ARG A 92 -9.32 -7.17 -11.08
N ALA A 93 -8.01 -7.34 -10.88
CA ALA A 93 -7.00 -6.43 -11.43
C ALA A 93 -7.12 -6.32 -12.96
N GLN A 94 -7.33 -7.45 -13.65
CA GLN A 94 -7.47 -7.49 -15.09
C GLN A 94 -8.72 -6.72 -15.57
N GLU A 95 -9.86 -6.92 -14.91
CA GLU A 95 -11.12 -6.26 -15.24
C GLU A 95 -11.08 -4.76 -14.96
N ILE A 96 -10.62 -4.36 -13.77
CA ILE A 96 -10.49 -2.95 -13.38
C ILE A 96 -9.50 -2.23 -14.30
N GLY A 97 -8.36 -2.85 -14.59
CA GLY A 97 -7.37 -2.24 -15.46
C GLY A 97 -7.83 -2.13 -16.90
N LYS A 98 -8.68 -3.05 -17.38
CA LYS A 98 -9.30 -2.95 -18.71
C LYS A 98 -10.20 -1.73 -18.79
N VAL A 99 -11.07 -1.54 -17.81
CA VAL A 99 -11.96 -0.36 -17.73
C VAL A 99 -11.13 0.93 -17.70
N ALA A 100 -10.11 0.99 -16.83
CA ALA A 100 -9.23 2.16 -16.75
C ALA A 100 -8.49 2.45 -18.07
N TRP A 101 -8.09 1.40 -18.79
CA TRP A 101 -7.47 1.53 -20.12
C TRP A 101 -8.47 2.07 -21.14
N GLU A 102 -9.69 1.54 -21.19
CA GLU A 102 -10.71 1.98 -22.14
C GLU A 102 -11.14 3.44 -21.91
N GLU A 103 -11.21 3.88 -20.66
CA GLU A 103 -11.54 5.24 -20.25
C GLU A 103 -10.39 6.26 -20.44
N SER A 104 -9.16 5.78 -20.70
CA SER A 104 -7.99 6.65 -20.88
C SER A 104 -8.09 7.48 -22.17
N LEU A 105 -8.18 8.81 -22.01
CA LEU A 105 -8.33 9.77 -23.12
C LEU A 105 -7.18 9.72 -24.13
N TRP A 106 -5.95 9.54 -23.66
CA TRP A 106 -4.75 9.44 -24.50
C TRP A 106 -3.89 8.26 -24.07
N ARG A 107 -3.63 7.36 -25.03
CA ARG A 107 -2.98 6.06 -24.85
C ARG A 107 -1.89 5.85 -25.88
N THR A 108 -0.93 4.98 -25.56
CA THR A 108 0.03 4.49 -26.55
C THR A 108 -0.65 3.61 -27.58
N SER A 109 -0.17 3.65 -28.84
CA SER A 109 -0.62 2.77 -29.92
C SER A 109 0.06 1.42 -29.94
N ASP A 110 1.24 1.32 -29.31
CA ASP A 110 2.18 0.23 -29.56
C ASP A 110 1.92 -1.01 -28.68
N TRP A 111 1.06 -0.87 -27.67
CA TRP A 111 0.72 -1.89 -26.68
C TRP A 111 -0.76 -1.79 -26.32
N VAL A 112 -1.43 -2.93 -26.15
CA VAL A 112 -2.83 -2.99 -25.71
C VAL A 112 -2.96 -3.75 -24.39
N TRP A 113 -4.00 -3.44 -23.61
CA TRP A 113 -4.20 -4.04 -22.29
C TRP A 113 -4.37 -5.56 -22.35
N GLU A 114 -5.02 -6.06 -23.39
CA GLU A 114 -5.30 -7.47 -23.63
C GLU A 114 -4.04 -8.35 -23.76
N GLU A 115 -2.89 -7.75 -24.07
CA GLU A 115 -1.60 -8.45 -24.14
C GLU A 115 -1.04 -8.80 -22.75
N ILE A 116 -1.57 -8.19 -21.68
CA ILE A 116 -1.16 -8.52 -20.31
C ILE A 116 -1.88 -9.80 -19.88
N GLU A 117 -1.12 -10.88 -19.84
CA GLU A 117 -1.63 -12.16 -19.37
C GLU A 117 -1.97 -12.13 -17.87
N ARG A 118 -3.09 -12.77 -17.51
CA ARG A 118 -3.48 -12.93 -16.10
C ARG A 118 -2.42 -13.68 -15.29
N SER A 119 -1.73 -14.65 -15.89
CA SER A 119 -0.58 -15.37 -15.31
C SER A 119 0.49 -14.42 -14.77
N THR A 120 0.79 -13.35 -15.52
CA THR A 120 1.77 -12.32 -15.12
C THR A 120 1.29 -11.53 -13.91
N MET A 121 -0.01 -11.26 -13.81
CA MET A 121 -0.62 -10.61 -12.64
C MET A 121 -0.54 -11.54 -11.41
N GLU A 122 -0.89 -12.81 -11.58
CA GLU A 122 -0.81 -13.82 -10.53
C GLU A 122 0.63 -13.98 -10.00
N GLU A 123 1.62 -14.00 -10.88
CA GLU A 123 3.03 -14.07 -10.51
C GLU A 123 3.46 -12.85 -9.68
N LYS A 124 3.11 -11.63 -10.11
CA LYS A 124 3.45 -10.40 -9.38
C LYS A 124 2.82 -10.36 -7.99
N LEU A 125 1.55 -10.76 -7.87
CA LEU A 125 0.87 -10.87 -6.58
C LEU A 125 1.55 -11.92 -5.69
N ARG A 126 1.93 -13.06 -6.26
CA ARG A 126 2.67 -14.11 -5.54
C ARG A 126 4.01 -13.60 -5.03
N SER A 127 4.79 -12.89 -5.84
CA SER A 127 6.07 -12.30 -5.42
C SER A 127 5.90 -11.30 -4.28
N GLY A 128 4.88 -10.44 -4.36
CA GLY A 128 4.56 -9.50 -3.27
C GLY A 128 4.21 -10.22 -1.97
N LEU A 129 3.41 -11.29 -2.05
CA LEU A 129 3.10 -12.12 -0.90
C LEU A 129 4.33 -12.85 -0.35
N THR A 130 5.23 -13.35 -1.20
CA THR A 130 6.48 -13.98 -0.73
C THR A 130 7.29 -13.03 0.15
N LEU A 131 7.44 -11.77 -0.24
CA LEU A 131 8.12 -10.76 0.58
C LEU A 131 7.43 -10.56 1.94
N PHE A 132 6.10 -10.56 1.97
CA PHE A 132 5.37 -10.45 3.22
C PHE A 132 5.47 -11.72 4.09
N MET A 133 5.44 -12.91 3.50
CA MET A 133 5.57 -14.18 4.22
C MET A 133 6.92 -14.29 4.94
N GLU A 134 7.98 -13.65 4.44
CA GLU A 134 9.25 -13.55 5.16
C GLU A 134 9.09 -12.77 6.48
N GLU A 135 8.34 -11.67 6.49
CA GLU A 135 8.03 -10.90 7.70
C GLU A 135 7.18 -11.71 8.69
N VAL A 136 6.17 -12.43 8.18
CA VAL A 136 5.31 -13.28 9.01
C VAL A 136 6.12 -14.39 9.67
N ASN A 137 7.01 -15.04 8.90
CA ASN A 137 7.88 -16.09 9.43
C ASN A 137 8.86 -15.55 10.48
N ARG A 138 9.46 -14.38 10.24
CA ARG A 138 10.32 -13.73 11.25
C ARG A 138 9.52 -13.38 12.50
N CYS A 139 8.32 -12.83 12.36
CA CYS A 139 7.42 -12.52 13.46
C CYS A 139 7.10 -13.76 14.30
N LYS A 140 6.77 -14.90 13.68
CA LYS A 140 6.56 -16.17 14.39
C LYS A 140 7.81 -16.61 15.15
N ILE A 141 8.98 -16.57 14.52
CA ILE A 141 10.26 -17.02 15.12
C ILE A 141 10.68 -16.12 16.28
N GLU A 142 10.43 -14.82 16.19
CA GLU A 142 10.75 -13.82 17.22
C GLU A 142 9.64 -13.67 18.28
N GLY A 143 8.69 -14.60 18.34
CA GLY A 143 7.68 -14.62 19.40
C GLY A 143 6.61 -13.53 19.30
N GLY A 144 6.35 -12.98 18.11
CA GLY A 144 5.36 -11.93 17.89
C GLY A 144 5.89 -10.51 18.16
N GLY A 145 7.19 -10.35 18.40
CA GLY A 145 7.80 -9.05 18.64
C GLY A 145 7.34 -8.38 19.95
N PRO A 146 7.72 -7.12 20.18
CA PRO A 146 7.52 -6.44 21.47
C PRO A 146 6.06 -6.09 21.78
N TYR A 147 5.16 -6.19 20.79
CA TYR A 147 3.78 -5.69 20.91
C TYR A 147 2.71 -6.78 21.06
N ILE A 148 3.06 -8.07 21.01
CA ILE A 148 2.07 -9.17 21.04
C ILE A 148 1.12 -9.09 22.24
N GLU A 149 1.66 -8.87 23.44
CA GLU A 149 0.83 -8.81 24.66
C GLU A 149 -0.07 -7.58 24.69
N GLN A 150 0.31 -6.49 24.01
CA GLN A 150 -0.55 -5.32 23.85
C GLN A 150 -1.74 -5.66 22.94
N TYR A 151 -1.47 -6.33 21.81
CA TYR A 151 -2.53 -6.80 20.91
C TYR A 151 -3.49 -7.78 21.57
N ARG A 152 -2.99 -8.75 22.35
CA ARG A 152 -3.82 -9.72 23.10
C ARG A 152 -4.75 -9.06 24.13
N ARG A 153 -4.38 -7.89 24.66
CA ARG A 153 -5.27 -7.07 25.52
C ARG A 153 -6.30 -6.25 24.74
N GLY A 154 -6.34 -6.36 23.42
CA GLY A 154 -7.21 -5.57 22.54
C GLY A 154 -6.71 -4.14 22.31
N GLU A 155 -5.46 -3.84 22.65
CA GLU A 155 -4.85 -2.53 22.44
C GLU A 155 -4.05 -2.52 21.13
N CYS A 156 -4.06 -1.38 20.42
CA CYS A 156 -3.20 -1.21 19.25
C CYS A 156 -1.94 -0.40 19.63
N PRO A 157 -0.72 -0.91 19.38
CA PRO A 157 0.53 -0.19 19.67
C PRO A 157 0.73 1.05 18.79
N PHE A 158 -0.07 1.21 17.73
CA PHE A 158 0.08 2.28 16.75
C PHE A 158 -1.15 3.16 16.69
N GLU A 159 -0.94 4.48 16.70
CA GLU A 159 -2.02 5.49 16.61
C GLU A 159 -2.99 5.23 15.45
N ILE A 160 -2.43 4.88 14.29
CA ILE A 160 -3.23 4.43 13.16
C ILE A 160 -2.80 2.99 12.79
N PRO A 161 -3.73 2.02 12.92
CA PRO A 161 -3.47 0.59 12.73
C PRO A 161 -3.21 0.25 11.26
N SER A 162 -2.70 -0.97 11.04
CA SER A 162 -2.62 -1.59 9.72
C SER A 162 -4.03 -2.00 9.27
N PRO A 163 -4.54 -1.53 8.11
CA PRO A 163 -5.87 -1.89 7.62
C PRO A 163 -6.08 -3.39 7.54
N ALA A 164 -7.30 -3.83 7.83
CA ALA A 164 -7.75 -5.22 7.68
C ALA A 164 -9.18 -5.24 7.13
N TRP A 165 -9.56 -6.33 6.48
CA TRP A 165 -10.94 -6.51 6.00
C TRP A 165 -11.95 -6.57 7.15
N GLY A 166 -11.59 -7.17 8.28
CA GLY A 166 -12.46 -7.25 9.46
C GLY A 166 -12.62 -5.96 10.25
N ASP A 167 -11.93 -4.89 9.86
CA ASP A 167 -11.96 -3.62 10.57
C ASP A 167 -12.59 -2.52 9.70
N GLU A 168 -13.16 -1.51 10.35
CA GLU A 168 -13.62 -0.31 9.64
C GLU A 168 -12.42 0.47 9.06
N PRO A 169 -12.52 0.92 7.80
CA PRO A 169 -11.48 1.74 7.18
C PRO A 169 -11.39 3.11 7.88
N ARG A 170 -10.17 3.61 8.01
CA ARG A 170 -9.91 4.94 8.58
C ARG A 170 -9.75 5.97 7.47
N PHE A 171 -10.74 6.85 7.33
CA PHE A 171 -10.69 7.97 6.40
C PHE A 171 -9.95 9.17 7.03
N PRO A 172 -9.03 9.83 6.31
CA PRO A 172 -8.32 11.02 6.80
C PRO A 172 -9.25 12.19 7.16
N LEU A 173 -10.32 12.38 6.39
CA LEU A 173 -11.36 13.39 6.60
C LEU A 173 -12.73 12.70 6.69
N PRO A 174 -13.07 12.07 7.83
CA PRO A 174 -14.29 11.28 7.98
C PRO A 174 -15.56 12.10 7.75
N ASP A 175 -15.60 13.36 8.21
CA ASP A 175 -16.75 14.26 8.03
C ASP A 175 -17.04 14.60 6.56
N LYS A 176 -16.07 14.38 5.66
CA LYS A 176 -16.25 14.59 4.21
C LYS A 176 -16.67 13.33 3.47
N VAL A 177 -16.83 12.22 4.16
CA VAL A 177 -17.31 10.97 3.58
C VAL A 177 -18.82 10.91 3.74
N ARG A 178 -19.54 11.03 2.63
CA ARG A 178 -21.00 10.92 2.64
C ARG A 178 -21.42 9.56 3.18
N SER A 179 -22.39 9.54 4.09
CA SER A 179 -22.96 8.31 4.67
C SER A 179 -21.95 7.44 5.42
N PHE A 180 -20.81 7.98 5.85
CA PHE A 180 -19.89 7.28 6.74
C PHE A 180 -20.58 6.98 8.07
N GLY A 181 -20.53 5.72 8.52
CA GLY A 181 -21.24 5.25 9.71
C GLY A 181 -22.68 4.75 9.50
N MET A 182 -23.24 4.84 8.29
CA MET A 182 -24.59 4.29 8.00
C MET A 182 -24.59 2.79 7.70
N ARG A 183 -23.43 2.22 7.38
CA ARG A 183 -23.22 0.79 7.13
C ARG A 183 -21.80 0.42 7.55
N THR A 184 -21.62 -0.83 7.94
CA THR A 184 -20.29 -1.39 8.14
C THR A 184 -19.58 -1.58 6.80
N TRP A 185 -18.29 -1.26 6.76
CA TRP A 185 -17.39 -1.56 5.64
C TRP A 185 -16.46 -2.73 5.96
N ALA A 186 -16.55 -3.27 7.17
CA ALA A 186 -15.86 -4.48 7.59
C ALA A 186 -16.54 -5.72 6.98
N LYS A 187 -15.72 -6.70 6.62
CA LYS A 187 -16.16 -8.07 6.36
C LYS A 187 -16.26 -8.81 7.69
N ASP A 188 -16.98 -9.92 7.68
CA ASP A 188 -17.01 -10.86 8.81
C ASP A 188 -15.70 -11.68 8.84
N GLU A 189 -14.60 -10.98 9.13
CA GLU A 189 -13.24 -11.50 9.28
C GLU A 189 -12.56 -10.85 10.52
N PRO A 190 -13.17 -10.91 11.73
CA PRO A 190 -12.60 -10.28 12.92
C PRO A 190 -11.29 -10.97 13.34
N MET A 191 -10.39 -10.21 13.98
CA MET A 191 -9.21 -10.81 14.62
C MET A 191 -9.60 -11.49 15.93
N VAL A 192 -9.09 -12.70 16.16
CA VAL A 192 -9.19 -13.40 17.44
C VAL A 192 -7.78 -13.64 17.97
N TRP A 193 -7.43 -12.95 19.05
CA TRP A 193 -6.14 -13.09 19.71
C TRP A 193 -6.15 -14.27 20.68
N ASN A 194 -4.99 -14.90 20.87
CA ASN A 194 -4.83 -15.93 21.89
C ASN A 194 -4.70 -15.31 23.28
N GLU A 195 -4.66 -16.15 24.32
CA GLU A 195 -4.55 -15.66 25.69
C GLU A 195 -3.16 -15.08 25.98
N PRO A 196 -3.04 -14.09 26.88
CA PRO A 196 -1.76 -13.54 27.30
C PRO A 196 -0.77 -14.63 27.75
N GLY A 197 0.46 -14.57 27.23
CA GLY A 197 1.52 -15.54 27.53
C GLY A 197 1.53 -16.83 26.69
N ASP A 198 0.53 -17.07 25.83
CA ASP A 198 0.55 -18.20 24.89
C ASP A 198 1.68 -18.06 23.87
N GLU A 199 2.14 -19.17 23.28
CA GLU A 199 3.03 -19.10 22.12
C GLU A 199 2.32 -18.39 20.96
N VAL A 200 3.02 -17.49 20.27
CA VAL A 200 2.47 -16.79 19.11
C VAL A 200 1.99 -17.79 18.06
N SER A 201 0.75 -17.69 17.59
CA SER A 201 0.26 -18.53 16.49
C SER A 201 0.59 -17.93 15.12
N TRP A 202 0.34 -18.68 14.04
CA TRP A 202 0.55 -18.15 12.68
C TRP A 202 -0.43 -17.04 12.30
N HIS A 203 -1.67 -17.10 12.79
CA HIS A 203 -2.64 -16.04 12.55
C HIS A 203 -2.30 -14.75 13.30
N GLU A 204 -1.79 -14.87 14.54
CA GLU A 204 -1.24 -13.73 15.29
C GLU A 204 0.00 -13.17 14.58
N ALA A 205 0.93 -14.02 14.14
CA ALA A 205 2.13 -13.58 13.44
C ALA A 205 1.80 -12.81 12.15
N TRP A 206 0.80 -13.28 11.38
CA TRP A 206 0.29 -12.58 10.20
C TRP A 206 -0.27 -11.20 10.55
N GLU A 207 -1.15 -11.13 11.54
CA GLU A 207 -1.79 -9.88 11.97
C GLU A 207 -0.77 -8.86 12.48
N ILE A 208 0.19 -9.31 13.30
CA ILE A 208 1.24 -8.46 13.87
C ILE A 208 2.21 -7.97 12.79
N ALA A 209 2.65 -8.86 11.90
CA ALA A 209 3.59 -8.52 10.84
C ALA A 209 2.97 -7.64 9.76
N ARG A 210 1.63 -7.64 9.61
CA ARG A 210 0.93 -6.91 8.56
C ARG A 210 1.39 -5.45 8.53
N PRO A 211 2.03 -5.01 7.44
CA PRO A 211 2.47 -3.63 7.33
C PRO A 211 1.28 -2.70 7.38
N TRP A 212 1.54 -1.45 7.74
CA TRP A 212 0.61 -0.44 7.30
C TRP A 212 0.64 -0.35 5.77
N ILE A 213 -0.53 -0.36 5.14
CA ILE A 213 -0.72 -0.29 3.69
C ILE A 213 -1.84 0.68 3.35
N LYS A 214 -1.89 1.15 2.10
CA LYS A 214 -3.05 1.85 1.58
C LYS A 214 -4.30 0.97 1.68
N ASP A 215 -5.37 1.52 2.26
CA ASP A 215 -6.67 0.85 2.28
C ASP A 215 -7.42 1.14 0.96
N PRO A 216 -7.69 0.14 0.10
CA PRO A 216 -8.37 0.35 -1.17
C PRO A 216 -9.83 0.80 -1.01
N ARG A 217 -10.43 0.66 0.19
CA ARG A 217 -11.77 1.20 0.50
C ARG A 217 -11.75 2.72 0.69
N VAL A 218 -10.59 3.32 0.95
CA VAL A 218 -10.43 4.74 1.25
C VAL A 218 -10.06 5.51 -0.01
N HIS A 219 -11.05 6.13 -0.63
CA HIS A 219 -10.90 6.97 -1.83
C HIS A 219 -10.18 8.31 -1.58
N GLN A 220 -10.01 8.70 -0.32
CA GLN A 220 -9.29 9.93 0.04
C GLN A 220 -7.78 9.70 -0.05
N PRO A 221 -6.98 10.73 -0.38
CA PRO A 221 -5.52 10.59 -0.43
C PRO A 221 -4.93 10.12 0.91
N GLN A 222 -4.23 9.00 0.90
CA GLN A 222 -3.56 8.41 2.07
C GLN A 222 -2.07 8.78 2.04
N ARG A 223 -1.75 10.00 2.48
CA ARG A 223 -0.40 10.59 2.29
C ARG A 223 0.18 11.18 3.56
N LEU A 224 1.50 11.11 3.63
CA LEU A 224 2.31 12.01 4.43
C LEU A 224 2.20 13.43 3.89
N TYR A 225 2.08 14.41 4.79
CA TYR A 225 2.22 15.82 4.47
C TYR A 225 3.26 16.43 5.40
N HIS A 226 4.22 17.16 4.84
CA HIS A 226 5.11 17.99 5.64
C HIS A 226 4.28 18.93 6.53
N PRO A 227 4.70 19.29 7.76
CA PRO A 227 3.91 20.12 8.66
C PRO A 227 3.41 21.44 8.03
N GLU A 228 4.21 22.04 7.15
CA GLU A 228 3.86 23.25 6.40
C GLU A 228 3.08 22.99 5.08
N GLY A 229 2.82 21.73 4.74
CA GLY A 229 1.97 21.31 3.62
C GLY A 229 2.58 21.41 2.21
N TRP A 230 3.85 21.81 2.07
CA TRP A 230 4.50 22.00 0.76
C TRP A 230 5.14 20.74 0.18
N ALA A 231 5.26 19.65 0.96
CA ALA A 231 5.68 18.34 0.47
C ALA A 231 4.67 17.26 0.86
N ALA A 232 4.52 16.26 0.00
CA ALA A 232 3.67 15.10 0.27
C ALA A 232 4.25 13.82 -0.33
N GLY A 233 3.97 12.69 0.33
CA GLY A 233 4.43 11.37 -0.09
C GLY A 233 3.36 10.32 0.15
N GLU A 234 3.23 9.39 -0.78
CA GLU A 234 2.35 8.22 -0.67
C GLU A 234 3.28 7.03 -0.49
N LEU A 235 3.17 6.34 0.64
CA LEU A 235 3.98 5.16 0.94
C LEU A 235 3.18 3.92 0.60
N ASP A 236 3.85 2.91 0.06
CA ASP A 236 3.20 1.66 -0.30
C ASP A 236 3.02 0.80 0.96
N LEU A 237 4.12 0.48 1.66
CA LEU A 237 4.09 -0.26 2.92
C LEU A 237 4.96 0.36 4.02
N VAL A 238 4.53 0.22 5.28
CA VAL A 238 5.34 0.52 6.47
C VAL A 238 5.34 -0.67 7.42
N LEU A 239 6.46 -1.36 7.52
CA LEU A 239 6.71 -2.43 8.48
C LEU A 239 7.21 -1.83 9.79
N ARG A 240 6.67 -2.30 10.91
CA ARG A 240 6.92 -1.73 12.24
C ARG A 240 6.70 -2.71 13.40
N TRP A 241 6.54 -3.99 13.09
CA TRP A 241 6.07 -5.01 14.04
C TRP A 241 7.12 -5.36 15.10
N ASP A 242 8.41 -5.29 14.77
CA ASP A 242 9.56 -5.62 15.63
C ASP A 242 10.11 -4.42 16.41
N GLY A 243 9.40 -3.29 16.38
CA GLY A 243 9.87 -2.03 16.97
C GLY A 243 10.75 -1.18 16.04
N ASN A 244 11.19 -1.71 14.89
CA ASN A 244 11.92 -0.95 13.89
C ASN A 244 11.01 -0.54 12.73
N ILE A 245 11.07 0.73 12.34
CA ILE A 245 10.31 1.26 11.20
C ILE A 245 11.08 1.01 9.92
N ARG A 246 10.45 0.34 8.95
CA ARG A 246 10.96 0.16 7.58
C ARG A 246 9.93 0.67 6.59
N LEU A 247 10.33 1.64 5.77
CA LEU A 247 9.53 2.17 4.66
C LEU A 247 9.82 1.36 3.41
N VAL A 248 8.80 0.79 2.80
CA VAL A 248 8.93 -0.04 1.60
C VAL A 248 8.08 0.56 0.49
N ASP A 249 8.71 0.77 -0.66
CA ASP A 249 8.07 1.23 -1.89
C ASP A 249 8.14 0.06 -2.89
N ILE A 250 7.00 -0.54 -3.20
CA ILE A 250 6.88 -1.69 -4.09
C ILE A 250 6.74 -1.19 -5.53
N LYS A 251 7.43 -1.83 -6.47
CA LYS A 251 7.35 -1.50 -7.89
C LYS A 251 7.21 -2.77 -8.72
N SER A 252 6.27 -2.77 -9.64
CA SER A 252 6.00 -3.91 -10.55
C SER A 252 6.87 -3.90 -11.82
N GLY A 253 7.72 -2.89 -11.98
CA GLY A 253 8.52 -2.64 -13.18
C GLY A 253 9.85 -3.41 -13.23
N ASP A 254 10.54 -3.27 -14.36
CA ASP A 254 11.84 -3.89 -14.61
C ASP A 254 12.96 -3.22 -13.78
N PRO A 255 13.71 -3.99 -12.95
CA PRO A 255 14.80 -3.45 -12.13
C PRO A 255 16.00 -2.94 -12.95
N THR A 256 16.11 -3.30 -14.22
CA THR A 256 17.16 -2.81 -15.13
C THR A 256 16.77 -1.53 -15.87
N SER A 257 15.52 -1.09 -15.74
CA SER A 257 15.04 0.12 -16.42
C SER A 257 15.73 1.39 -15.91
N ARG A 258 15.81 2.41 -16.77
CA ARG A 258 16.32 3.75 -16.37
C ARG A 258 15.51 4.38 -15.23
N PHE A 259 14.27 3.94 -15.04
CA PHE A 259 13.42 4.38 -13.93
C PHE A 259 13.89 3.78 -12.58
N ALA A 260 14.41 2.55 -12.58
CA ALA A 260 14.88 1.87 -11.38
C ALA A 260 16.04 2.62 -10.70
N ALA A 261 16.95 3.21 -11.49
CA ALA A 261 18.07 4.01 -10.97
C ALA A 261 17.64 5.20 -10.09
N SER A 262 16.39 5.67 -10.24
CA SER A 262 15.84 6.79 -9.46
C SER A 262 15.11 6.38 -8.17
N LEU A 263 14.86 5.09 -7.97
CA LEU A 263 14.13 4.58 -6.79
C LEU A 263 14.85 4.91 -5.47
N GLN A 264 16.18 4.95 -5.48
CA GLN A 264 16.97 5.38 -4.32
C GLN A 264 16.62 6.81 -3.86
N HIS A 265 16.34 7.72 -4.80
CA HIS A 265 15.95 9.10 -4.46
C HIS A 265 14.53 9.16 -3.92
N GLN A 266 13.64 8.30 -4.44
CA GLN A 266 12.28 8.15 -3.94
C GLN A 266 12.27 7.66 -2.49
N LEU A 267 13.02 6.60 -2.17
CA LEU A 267 13.16 6.12 -0.79
C LEU A 267 13.79 7.14 0.15
N ARG A 268 14.82 7.88 -0.31
CA ARG A 268 15.41 8.98 0.49
C ARG A 268 14.42 10.10 0.76
N PHE A 269 13.61 10.46 -0.23
CA PHE A 269 12.55 11.45 -0.05
C PHE A 269 11.53 10.99 1.01
N TYR A 270 11.12 9.71 0.95
CA TYR A 270 10.20 9.15 1.93
C TYR A 270 10.79 9.06 3.33
N ALA A 271 12.06 8.68 3.46
CA ALA A 271 12.75 8.68 4.75
C ALA A 271 12.84 10.09 5.34
N TRP A 272 13.20 11.09 4.53
CA TRP A 272 13.20 12.50 4.95
C TRP A 272 11.80 12.95 5.37
N LEU A 273 10.79 12.73 4.54
CA LEU A 273 9.42 13.17 4.84
C LEU A 273 8.86 12.47 6.09
N TRP A 274 9.21 11.20 6.31
CA TRP A 274 8.88 10.48 7.54
C TRP A 274 9.51 11.16 8.75
N HIS A 275 10.80 11.49 8.68
CA HIS A 275 11.51 12.21 9.74
C HIS A 275 10.83 13.55 10.06
N GLU A 276 10.54 14.39 9.06
CA GLU A 276 9.90 15.70 9.27
C GLU A 276 8.48 15.63 9.86
N THR A 277 7.82 14.47 9.78
CA THR A 277 6.44 14.29 10.23
C THR A 277 6.32 13.53 11.54
N HIS A 278 7.41 12.90 12.01
CA HIS A 278 7.44 12.07 13.22
C HIS A 278 8.56 12.49 14.19
N SER A 279 9.18 13.66 13.98
CA SER A 279 10.15 14.28 14.89
C SER A 279 9.52 15.31 15.81
#